data_AF-A8N2U3-F1
#
_entry.id   AF-A8N2U3-F1
#
_cell.length_a   1.000
_cell.length_b   1.000
_cell.length_c   1.000
_cell.angle_alpha   90.00
_cell.angle_beta   90.00
_cell.angle_gamma   90.00
#
_symmetry.space_group_name_H-M   'P 1'
#
loop_
_entity.id
_entity.type
_entity.pdbx_description
1 polymer ?
#
loop_
_entity_poly.entity_id
_entity_poly.type
_entity_poly.pdbx_seq_one_letter_code
_entity_poly.pdbx_strand_id
1 'polypeptide(L)'
;MSLPHLPLDIIVNILRSLPIERSCHSPSVATLVSCLATNQLFREAASLSSLWEPHYRVRYRHSDEEKDRERKLRFSDDWKELYATRGRLDKKALALLRGVIERPHSRMDAVREVLCLGMDVWDMFSFILKEIRTACVLDKSNSQHLGPYPLSKRYWADILLTGITKQDALSAWLSMAHSPKPEEAMGFERTLSYFSSFFGIPKEDISDRLAELGDGCRQDLLRKGRVLDAGDPNYNLEEICVDICTFMRCQGFVPAMEGSFHQLLNKFPHAYLTTHRATIAMSLIHVFVSLCRQIGIQAYPINFPGTIIAYVPTGSDSPPLIVNLWTGNAENAVMNNRPEWQSDAAFPFPVFPGPNDAILRPCTNPVPMLKRSSYNILNSIQVDPTIDSHDRQAAIMAVLYVGLVLTDDTFVYRNLSNLPLVDCLILYRNLLPKLNDEHQAAFNEHCVKAIQQEESKIAALDAPKRRASSSRPKYFVGMAMNHLKYNYRGVIFGWTPKCEAPEEWIENMDVDSLAGGRSQPFYHVFSVNELNPRSLLNTYYVAEENIKPRSLDAELGEILLNHIPDLPRYFGKVEFPRGKEGFGRFVPSPEMSLEYPDEIAYGQEWARKWKEENRLSGQLGSSDAV
;
A
#
# COMPACT_ATOMS: atom_id res chain seq x y z
N MET A 1 28.21 -18.68 -39.90
CA MET A 1 28.06 -17.63 -40.92
C MET A 1 28.37 -16.30 -40.24
N SER A 2 29.34 -15.53 -40.74
CA SER A 2 29.50 -14.14 -40.31
C SER A 2 28.25 -13.38 -40.76
N LEU A 3 27.60 -12.65 -39.85
CA LEU A 3 26.57 -11.68 -40.23
C LEU A 3 27.13 -10.79 -41.35
N PRO A 4 26.40 -10.55 -42.45
CA PRO A 4 26.83 -9.58 -43.45
C PRO A 4 27.08 -8.24 -42.75
N HIS A 5 28.13 -7.51 -43.17
CA HIS A 5 28.47 -6.22 -42.60
C HIS A 5 27.35 -5.21 -42.87
N LEU A 6 26.37 -5.16 -41.97
CA LEU A 6 25.28 -4.19 -42.01
C LEU A 6 25.85 -2.79 -41.73
N PRO A 7 25.45 -1.76 -42.49
CA PRO A 7 25.75 -0.37 -42.18
C PRO A 7 25.21 0.05 -40.80
N LEU A 8 25.87 1.06 -40.20
CA LEU A 8 25.54 1.55 -38.85
C LEU A 8 24.08 2.01 -38.73
N ASP A 9 23.59 2.76 -39.72
CA ASP A 9 22.22 3.25 -39.83
C ASP A 9 21.17 2.12 -39.86
N ILE A 10 21.48 1.01 -40.54
CA ILE A 10 20.61 -0.17 -40.57
C ILE A 10 20.57 -0.84 -39.19
N ILE A 11 21.72 -0.98 -38.51
CA ILE A 11 21.79 -1.53 -37.15
C ILE A 11 20.99 -0.64 -36.18
N VAL A 12 21.16 0.68 -36.26
CA VAL A 12 20.40 1.64 -35.44
C VAL A 12 18.90 1.49 -35.68
N ASN A 13 18.47 1.33 -36.93
CA ASN A 13 17.05 1.16 -37.23
C ASN A 13 16.48 -0.16 -36.71
N ILE A 14 17.26 -1.24 -36.77
CA ILE A 14 16.92 -2.54 -36.15
C ILE A 14 16.76 -2.37 -34.63
N LEU A 15 17.74 -1.74 -33.97
CA LEU A 15 17.68 -1.51 -32.52
C LEU A 15 16.52 -0.59 -32.12
N ARG A 16 16.17 0.40 -32.95
CA ARG A 16 15.00 1.27 -32.73
C ARG A 16 13.67 0.50 -32.79
N SER A 17 13.64 -0.62 -33.50
CA SER A 17 12.45 -1.47 -33.64
C SER A 17 12.24 -2.41 -32.45
N LEU A 18 13.14 -2.38 -31.44
CA LEU A 18 12.99 -3.22 -30.25
C LEU A 18 11.72 -2.82 -29.47
N PRO A 19 10.92 -3.80 -29.00
CA PRO A 19 9.71 -3.51 -28.24
C PRO A 19 9.96 -2.69 -26.98
N ILE A 20 9.09 -1.72 -26.71
CA ILE A 20 9.15 -0.91 -25.49
C ILE A 20 8.19 -1.53 -24.47
N GLU A 21 8.74 -2.06 -23.38
CA GLU A 21 7.97 -2.79 -22.37
C GLU A 21 8.25 -2.24 -20.96
N ARG A 22 7.19 -2.09 -20.16
CA ARG A 22 7.28 -1.73 -18.73
C ARG A 22 7.51 -2.99 -17.89
N SER A 23 8.74 -3.46 -17.81
CA SER A 23 9.11 -4.65 -17.04
C SER A 23 10.40 -4.48 -16.25
N CYS A 24 10.54 -5.26 -15.17
CA CYS A 24 11.78 -5.37 -14.40
C CYS A 24 12.92 -5.97 -15.23
N HIS A 25 12.59 -6.89 -16.15
CA HIS A 25 13.51 -7.59 -17.03
C HIS A 25 13.11 -7.40 -18.50
N SER A 26 13.43 -6.25 -19.08
CA SER A 26 13.14 -5.98 -20.50
C SER A 26 14.16 -6.71 -21.40
N PRO A 27 13.71 -7.64 -22.27
CA PRO A 27 14.60 -8.30 -23.24
C PRO A 27 15.23 -7.30 -24.22
N SER A 28 14.49 -6.25 -24.58
CA SER A 28 14.97 -5.16 -25.44
C SER A 28 16.17 -4.43 -24.82
N VAL A 29 16.06 -4.05 -23.55
CA VAL A 29 17.18 -3.40 -22.85
C VAL A 29 18.35 -4.36 -22.67
N ALA A 30 18.10 -5.64 -22.37
CA ALA A 30 19.15 -6.65 -22.31
C ALA A 30 19.87 -6.81 -23.66
N THR A 31 19.14 -6.70 -24.77
CA THR A 31 19.69 -6.70 -26.13
C THR A 31 20.57 -5.47 -26.37
N LEU A 32 20.11 -4.26 -26.03
CA LEU A 32 20.90 -3.03 -26.12
C LEU A 32 22.22 -3.14 -25.33
N VAL A 33 22.14 -3.63 -24.08
CA VAL A 33 23.32 -3.86 -23.24
C VAL A 33 24.27 -4.89 -23.87
N SER A 34 23.74 -5.96 -24.45
CA SER A 34 24.54 -6.97 -25.14
C SER A 34 25.24 -6.40 -26.38
N CYS A 35 24.56 -5.54 -27.15
CA CYS A 35 25.14 -4.83 -28.29
C CYS A 35 26.31 -3.93 -27.87
N LEU A 36 26.20 -3.21 -26.75
CA LEU A 36 27.31 -2.41 -26.20
C LEU A 36 28.59 -3.23 -25.93
N ALA A 37 28.41 -4.51 -25.56
CA ALA A 37 29.49 -5.44 -25.24
C ALA A 37 30.02 -6.25 -26.44
N THR A 38 29.41 -6.13 -27.63
CA THR A 38 29.70 -7.03 -28.77
C THR A 38 30.94 -6.60 -29.57
N ASN A 39 30.88 -5.47 -30.28
CA ASN A 39 31.99 -4.92 -31.07
C ASN A 39 31.85 -3.40 -31.21
N GLN A 40 32.80 -2.73 -31.88
CA GLN A 40 32.79 -1.27 -32.03
C GLN A 40 31.53 -0.76 -32.74
N LEU A 41 31.13 -1.38 -33.86
CA LEU A 41 29.98 -0.96 -34.65
C LEU A 41 28.66 -1.05 -33.85
N PHE A 42 28.43 -2.17 -33.16
CA PHE A 42 27.24 -2.33 -32.30
C PHE A 42 27.30 -1.43 -31.08
N ARG A 43 28.48 -1.17 -30.53
CA ARG A 43 28.65 -0.24 -29.42
C ARG A 43 28.31 1.19 -29.82
N GLU A 44 28.76 1.63 -30.99
CA GLU A 44 28.40 2.95 -31.54
C GLU A 44 26.89 3.05 -31.76
N ALA A 45 26.27 2.03 -32.38
CA ALA A 45 24.82 2.00 -32.59
C ALA A 45 24.03 2.05 -31.29
N ALA A 46 24.33 1.16 -30.34
CA ALA A 46 23.60 1.04 -29.07
C ALA A 46 23.93 2.17 -28.07
N SER A 47 24.96 2.98 -28.33
CA SER A 47 25.28 4.15 -27.50
C SER A 47 24.41 5.38 -27.81
N LEU A 48 23.62 5.35 -28.89
CA LEU A 48 22.73 6.46 -29.24
C LEU A 48 21.67 6.70 -28.18
N SER A 49 21.69 7.89 -27.60
CA SER A 49 20.79 8.29 -26.51
C SER A 49 19.30 8.14 -26.86
N SER A 50 18.91 8.46 -28.09
CA SER A 50 17.54 8.33 -28.59
C SER A 50 16.97 6.90 -28.52
N LEU A 51 17.83 5.87 -28.48
CA LEU A 51 17.38 4.48 -28.31
C LEU A 51 16.97 4.18 -26.87
N TRP A 52 17.55 4.89 -25.89
CA TRP A 52 17.31 4.66 -24.46
C TRP A 52 16.14 5.47 -23.91
N GLU A 53 15.83 6.62 -24.49
CA GLU A 53 14.75 7.51 -24.03
C GLU A 53 13.40 6.79 -23.86
N PRO A 54 12.89 6.04 -24.86
CA PRO A 54 11.58 5.42 -24.72
C PRO A 54 11.56 4.34 -23.64
N HIS A 55 12.65 3.57 -23.53
CA HIS A 55 12.82 2.56 -22.48
C HIS A 55 12.93 3.18 -21.08
N TYR A 56 13.61 4.33 -20.96
CA TYR A 56 13.71 5.07 -19.70
C TYR A 56 12.34 5.54 -19.23
N ARG A 57 11.61 6.25 -20.10
CA ARG A 57 10.30 6.86 -19.76
C ARG A 57 9.26 5.82 -19.37
N VAL A 58 9.25 4.67 -20.05
CA VAL A 58 8.30 3.59 -19.76
C VAL A 58 8.67 2.84 -18.47
N ARG A 59 9.96 2.67 -18.17
CA ARG A 59 10.41 1.95 -16.96
C ARG A 59 10.29 2.79 -15.70
N TYR A 60 10.75 4.04 -15.75
CA TYR A 60 10.88 4.94 -14.61
C TYR A 60 9.84 6.06 -14.71
N ARG A 61 8.62 5.76 -14.27
CA ARG A 61 7.51 6.72 -14.23
C ARG A 61 7.61 7.60 -12.98
N HIS A 62 8.13 7.04 -11.90
CA HIS A 62 8.20 7.68 -10.59
C HIS A 62 9.64 8.05 -10.25
N SER A 63 9.78 9.23 -9.64
CA SER A 63 11.07 9.79 -9.28
C SER A 63 10.90 10.84 -8.20
N ASP A 64 11.92 11.01 -7.37
CA ASP A 64 12.05 12.16 -6.49
C ASP A 64 12.34 13.40 -7.36
N GLU A 65 11.50 14.44 -7.27
CA GLU A 65 11.53 15.61 -8.17
C GLU A 65 12.89 16.33 -8.14
N GLU A 66 13.47 16.49 -6.95
CA GLU A 66 14.74 17.21 -6.78
C GLU A 66 15.93 16.36 -7.26
N LYS A 67 15.97 15.07 -6.90
CA LYS A 67 17.01 14.16 -7.40
C LYS A 67 16.94 13.98 -8.92
N ASP A 68 15.75 13.94 -9.50
CA ASP A 68 15.58 13.86 -10.95
C ASP A 68 16.09 15.11 -11.66
N ARG A 69 15.81 16.29 -11.09
CA ARG A 69 16.31 17.57 -11.58
C ARG A 69 17.83 17.62 -11.55
N GLU A 70 18.46 17.21 -10.46
CA GLU A 70 19.92 17.10 -10.34
C GLU A 70 20.51 16.11 -11.36
N ARG A 71 19.90 14.94 -11.51
CA ARG A 71 20.31 13.92 -12.49
C ARG A 71 20.23 14.48 -13.93
N LYS A 72 19.14 15.15 -14.28
CA LYS A 72 18.96 15.79 -15.60
C LYS A 72 19.92 16.94 -15.82
N LEU A 73 20.25 17.74 -14.80
CA LEU A 73 21.26 18.78 -14.93
C LEU A 73 22.66 18.19 -15.20
N ARG A 74 22.97 17.05 -14.58
CA ARG A 74 24.27 16.38 -14.73
C ARG A 74 24.45 15.68 -16.08
N PHE A 75 23.41 15.02 -16.57
CA PHE A 75 23.50 14.16 -17.76
C PHE A 75 22.78 14.74 -19.00
N SER A 76 22.01 15.81 -18.84
CA SER A 76 21.21 16.43 -19.90
C SER A 76 20.38 15.37 -20.64
N ASP A 77 20.51 15.30 -21.96
CA ASP A 77 19.79 14.36 -22.82
C ASP A 77 20.55 13.03 -23.04
N ASP A 78 21.51 12.66 -22.18
CA ASP A 78 22.12 11.32 -22.19
C ASP A 78 21.23 10.31 -21.44
N TRP A 79 20.19 9.85 -22.13
CA TRP A 79 19.22 8.86 -21.66
C TRP A 79 19.86 7.51 -21.33
N LYS A 80 20.99 7.16 -21.95
CA LYS A 80 21.73 5.93 -21.61
C LYS A 80 22.34 6.06 -20.21
N GLU A 81 23.01 7.17 -19.91
CA GLU A 81 23.57 7.40 -18.57
C GLU A 81 22.49 7.62 -17.51
N LEU A 82 21.38 8.27 -17.85
CA LEU A 82 20.21 8.36 -16.97
C LEU A 82 19.68 6.96 -16.64
N TYR A 83 19.47 6.11 -17.64
CA TYR A 83 19.01 4.73 -17.46
C TYR A 83 20.00 3.91 -16.63
N ALA A 84 21.29 3.98 -16.96
CA ALA A 84 22.33 3.27 -16.22
C ALA A 84 22.36 3.71 -14.75
N THR A 85 22.22 5.00 -14.48
CA THR A 85 22.19 5.56 -13.12
C THR A 85 20.99 5.04 -12.33
N ARG A 86 19.78 5.11 -12.87
CA ARG A 86 18.58 4.53 -12.23
C ARG A 86 18.72 3.02 -12.02
N GLY A 87 19.29 2.30 -13.00
CA GLY A 87 19.56 0.87 -12.89
C GLY A 87 20.55 0.51 -11.78
N ARG A 88 21.52 1.36 -11.47
CA ARG A 88 22.40 1.20 -10.29
C ARG A 88 21.61 1.39 -8.99
N LEU A 89 20.67 2.33 -8.93
CA LEU A 89 19.79 2.52 -7.77
C LEU A 89 18.87 1.30 -7.56
N ASP A 90 18.27 0.76 -8.62
CA ASP A 90 17.47 -0.47 -8.56
C ASP A 90 18.28 -1.64 -7.99
N LYS A 91 19.50 -1.84 -8.49
CA LYS A 91 20.42 -2.89 -7.99
C LYS A 91 20.76 -2.67 -6.51
N LYS A 92 21.01 -1.43 -6.10
CA LYS A 92 21.26 -1.08 -4.69
C LYS A 92 20.03 -1.41 -3.84
N ALA A 93 18.84 -0.98 -4.23
CA ALA A 93 17.60 -1.24 -3.50
C ALA A 93 17.27 -2.75 -3.41
N LEU A 94 17.53 -3.53 -4.47
CA LEU A 94 17.40 -4.99 -4.44
C LEU A 94 18.38 -5.64 -3.43
N ALA A 95 19.62 -5.16 -3.36
CA ALA A 95 20.60 -5.63 -2.39
C ALA A 95 20.19 -5.26 -0.95
N LEU A 96 19.65 -4.06 -0.74
CA LEU A 96 19.13 -3.61 0.56
C LEU A 96 17.90 -4.43 0.98
N LEU A 97 16.96 -4.69 0.07
CA LEU A 97 15.81 -5.57 0.33
C LEU A 97 16.27 -6.97 0.75
N ARG A 98 17.28 -7.53 0.08
CA ARG A 98 17.87 -8.81 0.50
C ARG A 98 18.45 -8.70 1.91
N GLY A 99 19.17 -7.62 2.22
CA GLY A 99 19.67 -7.35 3.56
C GLY A 99 18.58 -7.28 4.64
N VAL A 100 17.45 -6.63 4.35
CA VAL A 100 16.28 -6.55 5.25
C VAL A 100 15.73 -7.94 5.60
N ILE A 101 15.74 -8.86 4.63
CA ILE A 101 15.22 -10.22 4.77
C ILE A 101 16.22 -11.14 5.46
N GLU A 102 17.49 -11.11 5.04
CA GLU A 102 18.51 -12.09 5.42
C GLU A 102 19.37 -11.66 6.62
N ARG A 103 19.41 -10.37 6.96
CA ARG A 103 20.27 -9.83 8.02
C ARG A 103 19.46 -8.99 9.01
N PRO A 104 18.72 -9.64 9.94
CA PRO A 104 17.90 -8.92 10.92
C PRO A 104 18.68 -7.84 11.69
N HIS A 105 19.93 -8.11 12.09
CA HIS A 105 20.79 -7.16 12.82
C HIS A 105 21.10 -5.86 12.08
N SER A 106 21.09 -5.86 10.75
CA SER A 106 21.34 -4.66 9.92
C SER A 106 20.08 -4.20 9.17
N ARG A 107 18.92 -4.77 9.50
CA ARG A 107 17.66 -4.50 8.83
C ARG A 107 17.32 -3.02 8.86
N MET A 108 17.49 -2.39 10.01
CA MET A 108 17.09 -1.00 10.22
C MET A 108 17.92 -0.03 9.39
N ASP A 109 19.22 -0.27 9.26
CA ASP A 109 20.08 0.54 8.39
C ASP A 109 19.72 0.35 6.92
N ALA A 110 19.42 -0.90 6.52
CA ALA A 110 18.96 -1.16 5.17
C ALA A 110 17.61 -0.48 4.85
N VAL A 111 16.65 -0.49 5.79
CA VAL A 111 15.38 0.23 5.66
C VAL A 111 15.62 1.74 5.52
N ARG A 112 16.45 2.33 6.39
CA ARG A 112 16.80 3.76 6.32
C ARG A 112 17.42 4.12 4.98
N GLU A 113 18.33 3.30 4.47
CA GLU A 113 18.95 3.52 3.17
C GLU A 113 17.93 3.45 2.02
N VAL A 114 16.98 2.51 2.05
CA VAL A 114 15.91 2.44 1.03
C VAL A 114 15.04 3.70 1.08
N LEU A 115 14.65 4.15 2.28
CA LEU A 115 13.89 5.39 2.45
C LEU A 115 14.67 6.63 1.95
N CYS A 116 16.01 6.65 2.05
CA CYS A 116 16.83 7.69 1.42
C CYS A 116 16.78 7.67 -0.11
N LEU A 117 16.70 6.49 -0.73
CA LEU A 117 16.54 6.37 -2.18
C LEU A 117 15.20 6.98 -2.60
N GLY A 118 14.13 6.70 -1.84
CA GLY A 118 12.81 7.35 -2.01
C GLY A 118 12.09 6.93 -3.28
N MET A 119 11.33 7.85 -3.88
CA MET A 119 10.49 7.59 -5.06
C MET A 119 11.26 7.03 -6.25
N ASP A 120 12.57 7.27 -6.30
CA ASP A 120 13.48 6.70 -7.28
C ASP A 120 13.44 5.16 -7.34
N VAL A 121 13.18 4.43 -6.26
CA VAL A 121 13.18 2.95 -6.32
C VAL A 121 11.78 2.34 -6.22
N TRP A 122 10.76 3.18 -6.21
CA TRP A 122 9.37 2.75 -6.07
C TRP A 122 8.92 1.83 -7.21
N ASP A 123 9.20 2.18 -8.47
CA ASP A 123 8.80 1.38 -9.65
C ASP A 123 9.38 -0.05 -9.54
N MET A 124 10.64 -0.18 -9.10
CA MET A 124 11.30 -1.48 -8.91
C MET A 124 10.55 -2.35 -7.90
N PHE A 125 10.21 -1.83 -6.73
CA PHE A 125 9.42 -2.58 -5.74
C PHE A 125 8.02 -2.90 -6.27
N SER A 126 7.39 -1.99 -7.02
CA SER A 126 6.07 -2.23 -7.61
C SER A 126 6.08 -3.42 -8.58
N PHE A 127 7.19 -3.63 -9.31
CA PHE A 127 7.35 -4.79 -10.18
C PHE A 127 7.48 -6.09 -9.37
N ILE A 128 8.22 -6.07 -8.26
CA ILE A 128 8.32 -7.24 -7.36
C ILE A 128 6.92 -7.64 -6.86
N LEU A 129 6.09 -6.68 -6.45
CA LEU A 129 4.74 -6.96 -5.96
C LEU A 129 3.79 -7.47 -7.06
N LYS A 130 4.01 -7.05 -8.31
CA LYS A 130 3.25 -7.56 -9.46
C LYS A 130 3.64 -8.98 -9.86
N GLU A 131 4.93 -9.30 -9.75
CA GLU A 131 5.52 -10.61 -10.08
C GLU A 131 5.20 -11.66 -9.02
N ILE A 132 5.36 -11.33 -7.73
CA ILE A 132 5.14 -12.26 -6.63
C ILE A 132 3.71 -12.11 -6.10
N ARG A 133 2.74 -12.75 -6.75
CA ARG A 133 1.34 -12.81 -6.24
C ARG A 133 1.13 -14.03 -5.35
N THR A 134 0.15 -13.97 -4.45
CA THR A 134 -0.24 -15.10 -3.57
C THR A 134 -0.45 -16.39 -4.38
N ALA A 135 -1.22 -16.31 -5.47
CA ALA A 135 -1.44 -17.44 -6.38
C ALA A 135 -0.14 -18.02 -6.95
N CYS A 136 0.84 -17.18 -7.31
CA CYS A 136 2.13 -17.62 -7.85
C CYS A 136 2.96 -18.38 -6.81
N VAL A 137 2.88 -17.99 -5.54
CA VAL A 137 3.60 -18.65 -4.44
C VAL A 137 2.96 -19.99 -4.07
N LEU A 138 1.65 -20.11 -4.26
CA LEU A 138 0.92 -21.34 -3.97
C LEU A 138 0.96 -22.35 -5.13
N ASP A 139 1.41 -21.94 -6.31
CA ASP A 139 1.56 -22.79 -7.48
C ASP A 139 2.82 -23.66 -7.40
N LYS A 140 2.63 -24.98 -7.47
CA LYS A 140 3.69 -25.99 -7.42
C LYS A 140 4.69 -25.87 -8.57
N SER A 141 4.28 -25.33 -9.72
CA SER A 141 5.09 -25.21 -10.94
C SER A 141 5.98 -23.96 -10.95
N ASN A 142 5.51 -22.87 -10.34
CA ASN A 142 6.16 -21.55 -10.38
C ASN A 142 7.17 -21.29 -9.25
N SER A 143 7.17 -22.13 -8.21
CA SER A 143 8.01 -21.95 -7.02
C SER A 143 9.53 -21.89 -7.27
N GLN A 144 10.04 -22.45 -8.37
CA GLN A 144 11.47 -22.42 -8.71
C GLN A 144 11.94 -21.10 -9.32
N HIS A 145 11.05 -20.35 -9.99
CA HIS A 145 11.41 -19.11 -10.70
C HIS A 145 11.47 -17.88 -9.79
N LEU A 146 10.77 -17.91 -8.65
CA LEU A 146 10.61 -16.74 -7.76
C LEU A 146 11.80 -16.49 -6.81
N GLY A 147 12.83 -17.34 -6.86
CA GLY A 147 14.01 -17.24 -6.01
C GLY A 147 13.77 -17.64 -4.54
N PRO A 148 14.74 -17.37 -3.65
CA PRO A 148 14.60 -17.71 -2.24
C PRO A 148 13.61 -16.77 -1.52
N TYR A 149 12.79 -17.37 -0.65
CA TYR A 149 11.87 -16.66 0.25
C TYR A 149 10.89 -15.65 -0.40
N PRO A 150 10.12 -16.03 -1.44
CA PRO A 150 9.19 -15.12 -2.13
C PRO A 150 8.16 -14.43 -1.22
N LEU A 151 7.65 -15.10 -0.19
CA LEU A 151 6.69 -14.50 0.76
C LEU A 151 7.32 -13.32 1.52
N SER A 152 8.47 -13.54 2.15
CA SER A 152 9.19 -12.49 2.87
C SER A 152 9.66 -11.37 1.93
N LYS A 153 10.05 -11.72 0.71
CA LYS A 153 10.38 -10.73 -0.33
C LYS A 153 9.19 -9.84 -0.67
N ARG A 154 8.00 -10.41 -0.86
CA ARG A 154 6.76 -9.64 -1.10
C ARG A 154 6.43 -8.74 0.09
N TYR A 155 6.45 -9.28 1.31
CA TYR A 155 6.15 -8.52 2.53
C TYR A 155 7.03 -7.30 2.69
N TRP A 156 8.35 -7.49 2.68
CA TRP A 156 9.28 -6.38 2.90
C TRP A 156 9.30 -5.41 1.72
N ALA A 157 9.08 -5.88 0.48
CA ALA A 157 8.90 -4.99 -0.66
C ALA A 157 7.68 -4.08 -0.49
N ASP A 158 6.57 -4.61 0.03
CA ASP A 158 5.33 -3.85 0.26
C ASP A 158 5.50 -2.82 1.39
N ILE A 159 6.09 -3.23 2.51
CA ILE A 159 6.41 -2.34 3.64
C ILE A 159 7.33 -1.19 3.19
N LEU A 160 8.39 -1.49 2.42
CA LEU A 160 9.33 -0.49 1.93
C LEU A 160 8.70 0.44 0.89
N LEU A 161 7.95 -0.12 -0.07
CA LEU A 161 7.24 0.64 -1.10
C LEU A 161 6.24 1.62 -0.48
N THR A 162 5.46 1.15 0.49
CA THR A 162 4.49 1.98 1.22
C THR A 162 5.17 3.00 2.12
N GLY A 163 6.31 2.64 2.74
CA GLY A 163 7.13 3.58 3.50
C GLY A 163 7.66 4.73 2.62
N ILE A 164 8.07 4.44 1.38
CA ILE A 164 8.52 5.45 0.41
C ILE A 164 7.39 6.43 0.08
N THR A 165 6.18 5.95 -0.22
CA THR A 165 5.05 6.82 -0.57
C THR A 165 4.55 7.63 0.63
N LYS A 166 4.52 7.04 1.83
CA LYS A 166 4.21 7.77 3.07
C LYS A 166 5.22 8.88 3.35
N GLN A 167 6.51 8.63 3.14
CA GLN A 167 7.54 9.66 3.30
C GLN A 167 7.34 10.81 2.30
N ASP A 168 7.01 10.50 1.04
CA ASP A 168 6.70 11.51 0.03
C ASP A 168 5.49 12.37 0.43
N ALA A 169 4.39 11.74 0.89
CA ALA A 169 3.22 12.43 1.41
C ALA A 169 3.54 13.33 2.62
N LEU A 170 4.32 12.82 3.58
CA LEU A 170 4.73 13.57 4.76
C LEU A 170 5.55 14.79 4.38
N SER A 171 6.57 14.64 3.53
CA SER A 171 7.41 15.74 3.06
C SER A 171 6.58 16.81 2.37
N ALA A 172 5.63 16.41 1.53
CA ALA A 172 4.77 17.32 0.80
C ALA A 172 3.81 18.08 1.74
N TRP A 173 3.16 17.39 2.68
CA TRP A 173 2.28 18.03 3.66
C TRP A 173 3.03 18.92 4.66
N LEU A 174 4.24 18.54 5.09
CA LEU A 174 5.08 19.40 5.93
C LEU A 174 5.48 20.68 5.20
N SER A 175 5.91 20.58 3.94
CA SER A 175 6.25 21.74 3.12
C SER A 175 5.06 22.69 2.96
N MET A 176 3.86 22.15 2.81
CA MET A 176 2.62 22.92 2.70
C MET A 176 2.23 23.58 4.03
N ALA A 177 2.20 22.81 5.13
CA ALA A 177 1.75 23.29 6.44
C ALA A 177 2.66 24.35 7.05
N HIS A 178 3.96 24.30 6.78
CA HIS A 178 4.94 25.27 7.28
C HIS A 178 5.23 26.41 6.29
N SER A 179 4.60 26.41 5.10
CA SER A 179 4.73 27.51 4.15
C SER A 179 3.98 28.75 4.65
N PRO A 180 4.55 29.97 4.53
CA PRO A 180 3.82 31.20 4.81
C PRO A 180 2.63 31.42 3.86
N LYS A 181 2.62 30.76 2.69
CA LYS A 181 1.54 30.76 1.70
C LYS A 181 1.24 29.33 1.25
N PRO A 182 0.44 28.57 2.03
CA PRO A 182 0.13 27.17 1.73
C PRO A 182 -0.51 26.97 0.35
N GLU A 183 -1.33 27.92 -0.10
CA GLU A 183 -2.02 27.90 -1.39
C GLU A 183 -1.09 27.97 -2.61
N GLU A 184 0.08 28.62 -2.48
CA GLU A 184 1.11 28.63 -3.54
C GLU A 184 1.97 27.36 -3.50
N ALA A 185 2.10 26.73 -2.32
CA ALA A 185 2.90 25.52 -2.13
C ALA A 185 2.21 24.25 -2.64
N MET A 186 0.89 24.12 -2.44
CA MET A 186 0.15 22.94 -2.85
C MET A 186 -1.35 23.24 -3.07
N GLY A 187 -1.87 22.79 -4.22
CA GLY A 187 -3.31 22.81 -4.50
C GLY A 187 -4.07 21.68 -3.81
N PHE A 188 -5.35 21.94 -3.53
CA PHE A 188 -6.30 21.00 -2.90
C PHE A 188 -6.26 19.57 -3.49
N GLU A 189 -6.22 19.44 -4.81
CA GLU A 189 -6.31 18.15 -5.50
C GLU A 189 -5.05 17.31 -5.31
N ARG A 190 -3.89 17.97 -5.29
CA ARG A 190 -2.62 17.33 -4.97
C ARG A 190 -2.60 16.93 -3.50
N THR A 191 -3.05 17.81 -2.60
CA THR A 191 -3.16 17.50 -1.17
C THR A 191 -3.97 16.24 -0.89
N LEU A 192 -5.14 16.11 -1.53
CA LEU A 192 -5.98 14.93 -1.34
C LEU A 192 -5.44 13.67 -2.02
N SER A 193 -4.76 13.81 -3.16
CA SER A 193 -4.18 12.65 -3.88
C SER A 193 -3.21 11.84 -3.00
N TYR A 194 -2.48 12.52 -2.11
CA TYR A 194 -1.55 11.91 -1.16
C TYR A 194 -2.19 10.97 -0.13
N PHE A 195 -3.50 11.03 0.13
CA PHE A 195 -4.13 10.05 1.02
C PHE A 195 -3.96 8.60 0.53
N SER A 196 -3.83 8.39 -0.79
CA SER A 196 -3.60 7.06 -1.36
C SER A 196 -2.20 6.52 -1.09
N SER A 197 -1.25 7.38 -0.69
CA SER A 197 0.12 6.99 -0.38
C SER A 197 0.23 6.09 0.85
N PHE A 198 -0.78 6.06 1.71
CA PHE A 198 -0.88 5.15 2.85
C PHE A 198 -1.26 3.72 2.45
N PHE A 199 -1.66 3.52 1.20
CA PHE A 199 -1.93 2.23 0.56
C PHE A 199 -0.83 1.86 -0.46
N GLY A 200 0.32 2.53 -0.39
CA GLY A 200 1.43 2.32 -1.33
C GLY A 200 1.19 2.92 -2.73
N ILE A 201 0.13 3.71 -2.93
CA ILE A 201 -0.23 4.26 -4.24
C ILE A 201 0.29 5.71 -4.35
N PRO A 202 1.17 6.00 -5.32
CA PRO A 202 1.77 7.33 -5.48
C PRO A 202 0.78 8.35 -6.05
N LYS A 203 1.02 9.64 -5.81
CA LYS A 203 0.13 10.73 -6.28
C LYS A 203 0.05 10.82 -7.80
N GLU A 204 1.10 10.39 -8.50
CA GLU A 204 1.19 10.37 -9.96
C GLU A 204 0.13 9.43 -10.52
N ASP A 205 -0.01 8.23 -9.96
CA ASP A 205 -1.04 7.26 -10.38
C ASP A 205 -2.47 7.80 -10.17
N ILE A 206 -2.69 8.65 -9.16
CA ILE A 206 -3.98 9.33 -8.95
C ILE A 206 -4.18 10.45 -9.97
N SER A 207 -3.13 11.22 -10.22
CA SER A 207 -3.14 12.34 -11.17
C SER A 207 -3.40 11.84 -12.60
N ASP A 208 -2.82 10.71 -12.97
CA ASP A 208 -3.03 10.09 -14.28
C ASP A 208 -4.46 9.58 -14.46
N ARG A 209 -5.08 8.99 -13.43
CA ARG A 209 -6.51 8.61 -13.46
C ARG A 209 -7.42 9.83 -13.58
N LEU A 210 -7.09 10.91 -12.88
CA LEU A 210 -7.82 12.17 -13.00
C LEU A 210 -7.64 12.78 -14.39
N ALA A 211 -6.45 12.69 -14.99
CA ALA A 211 -6.16 13.16 -16.35
C ALA A 211 -6.98 12.41 -17.39
N GLU A 212 -7.01 11.07 -17.31
CA GLU A 212 -7.85 10.23 -18.17
C GLU A 212 -9.34 10.60 -18.08
N LEU A 213 -9.84 10.88 -16.87
CA LEU A 213 -11.22 11.33 -16.65
C LEU A 213 -11.48 12.73 -17.24
N GLY A 214 -10.52 13.66 -17.12
CA GLY A 214 -10.67 15.00 -17.69
C GLY A 214 -10.57 15.04 -19.20
N ASP A 215 -9.76 14.19 -19.81
CA ASP A 215 -9.76 13.99 -21.27
C ASP A 215 -11.12 13.46 -21.74
N GLY A 216 -11.70 12.50 -21.02
CA GLY A 216 -13.06 12.01 -21.25
C GLY A 216 -14.13 13.12 -21.10
N CYS A 217 -13.99 13.96 -20.06
CA CYS A 217 -14.91 15.08 -19.81
C CYS A 217 -14.82 16.13 -20.92
N ARG A 218 -13.61 16.51 -21.32
CA ARG A 218 -13.37 17.44 -22.43
C ARG A 218 -14.01 16.95 -23.72
N GLN A 219 -13.84 15.66 -24.05
CA GLN A 219 -14.44 15.07 -25.24
C GLN A 219 -15.98 15.06 -25.16
N ASP A 220 -16.57 14.82 -24.00
CA ASP A 220 -18.02 14.88 -23.81
C ASP A 220 -18.57 16.31 -24.00
N LEU A 221 -17.91 17.31 -23.40
CA LEU A 221 -18.28 18.72 -23.55
C LEU A 221 -18.23 19.17 -25.02
N LEU A 222 -17.17 18.81 -25.75
CA LEU A 222 -17.04 19.11 -27.18
C LEU A 222 -18.12 18.41 -28.01
N ARG A 223 -18.47 17.16 -27.68
CA ARG A 223 -19.55 16.42 -28.36
C ARG A 223 -20.91 17.09 -28.17
N LYS A 224 -21.14 17.70 -27.00
CA LYS A 224 -22.34 18.51 -26.69
C LYS A 224 -22.31 19.90 -27.31
N GLY A 225 -21.26 20.26 -28.06
CA GLY A 225 -21.12 21.56 -28.71
C GLY A 225 -20.71 22.69 -27.76
N ARG A 226 -20.15 22.38 -26.59
CA ARG A 226 -19.65 23.41 -25.66
C ARG A 226 -18.37 24.04 -26.18
N VAL A 227 -18.31 25.37 -26.15
CA VAL A 227 -17.08 26.12 -26.39
C VAL A 227 -16.32 26.24 -25.07
N LEU A 228 -15.05 25.87 -25.07
CA LEU A 228 -14.19 25.88 -23.87
C LEU A 228 -13.24 27.08 -23.81
N ASP A 229 -13.15 27.86 -24.87
CA ASP A 229 -12.40 29.12 -24.87
C ASP A 229 -13.22 30.21 -24.18
N ALA A 230 -12.73 30.71 -23.05
CA ALA A 230 -13.38 31.77 -22.27
C ALA A 230 -13.51 33.09 -23.03
N GLY A 231 -12.76 33.29 -24.12
CA GLY A 231 -12.88 34.47 -24.99
C GLY A 231 -13.99 34.40 -26.03
N ASP A 232 -14.62 33.25 -26.24
CA ASP A 232 -15.66 33.08 -27.26
C ASP A 232 -17.02 33.60 -26.76
N PRO A 233 -17.80 34.34 -27.59
CA PRO A 233 -19.14 34.80 -27.22
C PRO A 233 -20.14 33.69 -26.84
N ASN A 234 -19.92 32.45 -27.30
CA ASN A 234 -20.74 31.30 -26.99
C ASN A 234 -20.25 30.52 -25.76
N TYR A 235 -19.21 31.01 -25.08
CA TYR A 235 -18.74 30.42 -23.84
C TYR A 235 -19.78 30.59 -22.73
N ASN A 236 -20.30 29.47 -22.22
CA ASN A 236 -21.27 29.46 -21.12
C ASN A 236 -20.75 28.61 -19.96
N LEU A 237 -20.15 29.28 -18.97
CA LEU A 237 -19.55 28.63 -17.82
C LEU A 237 -20.58 27.86 -16.96
N GLU A 238 -21.81 28.36 -16.82
CA GLU A 238 -22.86 27.70 -16.04
C GLU A 238 -23.27 26.38 -16.69
N GLU A 239 -23.53 26.40 -17.98
CA GLU A 239 -23.86 25.19 -18.75
C GLU A 239 -22.70 24.18 -18.78
N ILE A 240 -21.45 24.66 -18.89
CA ILE A 240 -20.26 23.80 -18.79
C ILE A 240 -20.20 23.14 -17.40
N CYS A 241 -20.44 23.88 -16.31
CA CYS A 241 -20.44 23.30 -14.96
C CYS A 241 -21.52 22.23 -14.78
N VAL A 242 -22.73 22.48 -15.31
CA VAL A 242 -23.83 21.49 -15.30
C VAL A 242 -23.45 20.24 -16.10
N ASP A 243 -22.82 20.41 -17.26
CA ASP A 243 -22.40 19.28 -18.08
C ASP A 243 -21.24 18.49 -17.49
N ILE A 244 -20.31 19.13 -16.76
CA ILE A 244 -19.29 18.42 -15.96
C ILE A 244 -19.97 17.57 -14.89
N CYS A 245 -20.94 18.14 -14.15
CA CYS A 245 -21.69 17.39 -13.14
C CYS A 245 -22.44 16.21 -13.75
N THR A 246 -23.04 16.42 -14.93
CA THR A 246 -23.73 15.36 -15.68
C THR A 246 -22.77 14.26 -16.12
N PHE A 247 -21.61 14.63 -16.69
CA PHE A 247 -20.55 13.69 -17.05
C PHE A 247 -20.09 12.86 -15.86
N MET A 248 -19.82 13.50 -14.72
CA MET A 248 -19.43 12.82 -13.48
C MET A 248 -20.45 11.74 -13.09
N ARG A 249 -21.75 12.03 -13.18
CA ARG A 249 -22.79 11.04 -12.88
C ARG A 249 -22.87 9.92 -13.90
N CYS A 250 -22.70 10.20 -15.19
CA CYS A 250 -22.59 9.17 -16.22
C CYS A 250 -21.39 8.25 -15.96
N GLN A 251 -20.33 8.76 -15.36
CA GLN A 251 -19.19 7.97 -14.87
C GLN A 251 -19.46 7.27 -13.54
N GLY A 252 -20.63 7.45 -12.91
CA GLY A 252 -21.01 6.82 -11.64
C GLY A 252 -20.60 7.61 -10.39
N PHE A 253 -20.05 8.82 -10.53
CA PHE A 253 -19.77 9.71 -9.40
C PHE A 253 -21.06 10.34 -8.90
N VAL A 254 -21.64 9.73 -7.86
CA VAL A 254 -22.93 10.13 -7.27
C VAL A 254 -22.83 10.20 -5.75
N PRO A 255 -23.75 10.91 -5.06
CA PRO A 255 -23.83 10.87 -3.60
C PRO A 255 -24.00 9.45 -3.07
N ALA A 256 -23.22 9.09 -2.06
CA ALA A 256 -23.35 7.82 -1.36
C ALA A 256 -24.74 7.68 -0.71
N MET A 257 -25.39 6.52 -0.89
CA MET A 257 -26.67 6.20 -0.25
C MET A 257 -26.51 6.03 1.28
N GLU A 258 -27.62 6.14 2.02
CA GLU A 258 -27.65 5.85 3.45
C GLU A 258 -27.00 4.50 3.78
N GLY A 259 -26.12 4.48 4.78
CA GLY A 259 -25.30 3.31 5.14
C GLY A 259 -23.96 3.21 4.41
N SER A 260 -23.87 3.59 3.13
CA SER A 260 -22.59 3.60 2.39
C SER A 260 -21.71 4.83 2.70
N PHE A 261 -22.31 5.88 3.28
CA PHE A 261 -21.61 7.11 3.66
C PHE A 261 -20.38 6.84 4.55
N HIS A 262 -20.46 5.88 5.46
CA HIS A 262 -19.36 5.55 6.39
C HIS A 262 -18.33 4.56 5.85
N GLN A 263 -18.54 3.99 4.65
CA GLN A 263 -17.54 3.10 4.03
C GLN A 263 -16.21 3.83 3.90
N LEU A 264 -15.14 3.24 4.45
CA LEU A 264 -13.85 3.88 4.60
C LEU A 264 -13.24 4.27 3.24
N LEU A 265 -13.31 3.37 2.28
CA LEU A 265 -12.67 3.55 0.97
C LEU A 265 -13.31 4.68 0.13
N ASN A 266 -14.49 5.16 0.49
CA ASN A 266 -15.08 6.36 -0.11
C ASN A 266 -14.24 7.64 0.14
N LYS A 267 -13.26 7.60 1.06
CA LYS A 267 -12.44 8.75 1.46
C LYS A 267 -11.07 8.75 0.78
N PHE A 268 -10.74 7.73 0.00
CA PHE A 268 -9.41 7.55 -0.58
C PHE A 268 -9.43 7.60 -2.12
N PRO A 269 -8.60 8.45 -2.75
CA PRO A 269 -8.64 8.67 -4.20
C PRO A 269 -8.51 7.42 -5.06
N HIS A 270 -7.58 6.53 -4.72
CA HIS A 270 -7.40 5.29 -5.50
C HIS A 270 -8.68 4.46 -5.59
N ALA A 271 -9.50 4.44 -4.53
CA ALA A 271 -10.72 3.68 -4.44
C ALA A 271 -11.90 4.42 -5.09
N TYR A 272 -12.16 5.69 -4.74
CA TYR A 272 -13.32 6.39 -5.32
C TYR A 272 -13.17 6.74 -6.80
N LEU A 273 -11.94 6.77 -7.36
CA LEU A 273 -11.75 6.91 -8.81
C LEU A 273 -12.01 5.60 -9.59
N THR A 274 -12.10 4.46 -8.90
CA THR A 274 -12.29 3.15 -9.52
C THR A 274 -13.56 2.45 -9.06
N THR A 275 -13.55 1.91 -7.85
CA THR A 275 -14.58 0.99 -7.33
C THR A 275 -15.65 1.70 -6.48
N HIS A 276 -15.32 2.85 -5.89
CA HIS A 276 -16.15 3.55 -4.90
C HIS A 276 -16.67 4.90 -5.41
N ARG A 277 -17.25 4.93 -6.61
CA ARG A 277 -17.68 6.19 -7.25
C ARG A 277 -18.95 6.79 -6.62
N ALA A 278 -19.82 5.97 -6.02
CA ALA A 278 -20.86 6.45 -5.12
C ALA A 278 -20.23 6.83 -3.77
N THR A 279 -19.99 8.13 -3.56
CA THR A 279 -19.01 8.59 -2.57
C THR A 279 -19.46 9.83 -1.80
N ILE A 280 -18.62 10.32 -0.90
CA ILE A 280 -18.89 11.49 -0.05
C ILE A 280 -18.63 12.82 -0.78
N ALA A 281 -19.19 13.91 -0.27
CA ALA A 281 -19.07 15.24 -0.87
C ALA A 281 -17.61 15.68 -1.09
N MET A 282 -16.70 15.40 -0.14
CA MET A 282 -15.26 15.70 -0.27
C MET A 282 -14.66 15.07 -1.53
N SER A 283 -14.97 13.80 -1.79
CA SER A 283 -14.44 13.03 -2.91
C SER A 283 -15.06 13.48 -4.23
N LEU A 284 -16.35 13.81 -4.25
CA LEU A 284 -17.00 14.40 -5.45
C LEU A 284 -16.36 15.76 -5.79
N ILE A 285 -16.14 16.62 -4.79
CA ILE A 285 -15.53 17.93 -4.98
C ILE A 285 -14.08 17.80 -5.45
N HIS A 286 -13.33 16.81 -4.95
CA HIS A 286 -11.99 16.50 -5.45
C HIS A 286 -11.99 16.23 -6.95
N VAL A 287 -12.90 15.37 -7.42
CA VAL A 287 -13.03 15.05 -8.85
C VAL A 287 -13.45 16.27 -9.65
N PHE A 288 -14.51 16.98 -9.23
CA PHE A 288 -15.02 18.15 -9.95
C PHE A 288 -13.96 19.25 -10.12
N VAL A 289 -13.29 19.63 -9.03
CA VAL A 289 -12.24 20.66 -9.08
C VAL A 289 -11.10 20.20 -10.00
N SER A 290 -10.71 18.93 -9.96
CA SER A 290 -9.69 18.37 -10.85
C SER A 290 -10.11 18.47 -12.33
N LEU A 291 -11.35 18.11 -12.66
CA LEU A 291 -11.87 18.17 -14.03
C LEU A 291 -11.90 19.61 -14.55
N CYS A 292 -12.43 20.56 -13.75
CA CYS A 292 -12.44 21.98 -14.10
C CYS A 292 -11.03 22.48 -14.45
N ARG A 293 -10.03 22.21 -13.61
CA ARG A 293 -8.67 22.71 -13.86
C ARG A 293 -8.04 22.12 -15.12
N GLN A 294 -8.29 20.85 -15.41
CA GLN A 294 -7.76 20.21 -16.62
C GLN A 294 -8.34 20.77 -17.91
N ILE A 295 -9.57 21.31 -17.87
CA ILE A 295 -10.19 21.99 -19.01
C ILE A 295 -9.94 23.51 -19.03
N GLY A 296 -9.14 24.04 -18.10
CA GLY A 296 -8.78 25.45 -18.03
C GLY A 296 -9.72 26.32 -17.18
N ILE A 297 -10.66 25.72 -16.45
CA ILE A 297 -11.60 26.42 -15.57
C ILE A 297 -11.05 26.43 -14.14
N GLN A 298 -10.99 27.60 -13.52
CA GLN A 298 -10.63 27.70 -12.12
C GLN A 298 -11.77 27.18 -11.24
N ALA A 299 -11.45 26.40 -10.21
CA ALA A 299 -12.40 25.93 -9.23
C ALA A 299 -11.70 25.72 -7.88
N TYR A 300 -12.45 25.90 -6.80
CA TYR A 300 -11.98 25.77 -5.42
C TYR A 300 -13.04 25.10 -4.55
N PRO A 301 -12.66 24.31 -3.54
CA PRO A 301 -13.62 23.84 -2.54
C PRO A 301 -14.06 25.00 -1.64
N ILE A 302 -15.26 24.91 -1.07
CA ILE A 302 -15.75 25.75 0.02
C ILE A 302 -15.90 24.86 1.25
N ASN A 303 -15.31 25.27 2.38
CA ASN A 303 -15.44 24.56 3.66
C ASN A 303 -16.78 24.84 4.34
N PHE A 304 -17.87 24.46 3.70
CA PHE A 304 -19.21 24.76 4.16
C PHE A 304 -19.55 23.93 5.44
N PRO A 305 -20.34 24.45 6.40
CA PRO A 305 -20.78 23.66 7.54
C PRO A 305 -21.62 22.44 7.10
N GLY A 306 -21.34 21.27 7.65
CA GLY A 306 -22.09 20.04 7.37
C GLY A 306 -21.79 19.38 6.01
N THR A 307 -21.41 20.12 4.97
CA THR A 307 -21.08 19.57 3.63
C THR A 307 -19.90 20.29 2.97
N ILE A 308 -19.56 19.96 1.73
CA ILE A 308 -18.54 20.66 0.93
C ILE A 308 -19.15 20.93 -0.43
N ILE A 309 -18.97 22.15 -0.91
CA ILE A 309 -19.45 22.66 -2.20
C ILE A 309 -18.28 23.27 -2.95
N ALA A 310 -18.45 23.53 -4.24
CA ALA A 310 -17.40 24.14 -5.08
C ALA A 310 -17.72 25.60 -5.40
N TYR A 311 -16.67 26.40 -5.49
CA TYR A 311 -16.65 27.78 -5.93
C TYR A 311 -15.97 27.85 -7.29
N VAL A 312 -16.64 28.43 -8.27
CA VAL A 312 -16.11 28.66 -9.62
C VAL A 312 -16.18 30.16 -9.90
N PRO A 313 -15.04 30.88 -9.94
CA PRO A 313 -15.04 32.30 -10.23
C PRO A 313 -15.59 32.57 -11.64
N THR A 314 -16.38 33.62 -11.73
CA THR A 314 -16.85 34.23 -12.98
C THR A 314 -16.08 35.54 -13.20
N GLY A 315 -16.27 36.20 -14.35
CA GLY A 315 -15.67 37.53 -14.61
C GLY A 315 -16.10 38.56 -13.57
N SER A 316 -15.42 39.72 -13.53
CA SER A 316 -15.61 40.78 -12.52
C SER A 316 -17.05 41.27 -12.36
N ASP A 317 -17.87 41.10 -13.39
CA ASP A 317 -19.22 41.67 -13.48
C ASP A 317 -20.33 40.66 -13.12
N SER A 318 -19.98 39.44 -12.70
CA SER A 318 -20.94 38.39 -12.35
C SER A 318 -20.61 37.75 -11.00
N PRO A 319 -21.61 37.27 -10.24
CA PRO A 319 -21.34 36.50 -9.03
C PRO A 319 -20.71 35.14 -9.38
N PRO A 320 -19.82 34.61 -8.52
CA PRO A 320 -19.20 33.31 -8.75
C PRO A 320 -20.23 32.20 -8.71
N LEU A 321 -20.05 31.14 -9.51
CA LEU A 321 -20.94 29.99 -9.47
C LEU A 321 -20.62 29.13 -8.25
N ILE A 322 -21.66 28.74 -7.52
CA ILE A 322 -21.56 27.81 -6.41
C ILE A 322 -22.16 26.48 -6.85
N VAL A 323 -21.43 25.39 -6.67
CA VAL A 323 -21.81 24.07 -7.19
C VAL A 323 -21.94 23.07 -6.05
N ASN A 324 -23.12 22.46 -5.90
CA ASN A 324 -23.40 21.38 -4.96
C ASN A 324 -23.55 20.03 -5.69
N LEU A 325 -22.53 19.20 -5.55
CA LEU A 325 -22.49 17.86 -6.13
C LEU A 325 -23.31 16.83 -5.34
N TRP A 326 -23.79 17.19 -4.14
CA TRP A 326 -24.61 16.32 -3.30
C TRP A 326 -26.09 16.29 -3.73
N THR A 327 -26.48 17.11 -4.70
CA THR A 327 -27.86 17.18 -5.21
C THR A 327 -28.28 15.89 -5.92
N GLY A 328 -29.59 15.61 -5.98
CA GLY A 328 -30.14 14.43 -6.67
C GLY A 328 -30.23 14.55 -8.20
N ASN A 329 -30.29 15.77 -8.77
CA ASN A 329 -30.31 16.05 -10.21
C ASN A 329 -29.04 16.87 -10.61
N ALA A 330 -28.44 16.69 -11.78
CA ALA A 330 -27.17 17.33 -12.18
C ALA A 330 -27.40 18.73 -12.75
N GLU A 331 -28.53 18.92 -13.46
CA GLU A 331 -29.10 20.24 -13.76
C GLU A 331 -29.26 21.06 -12.47
N ASN A 332 -29.55 20.31 -11.40
CA ASN A 332 -29.44 20.58 -9.97
C ASN A 332 -28.30 21.46 -9.44
N ALA A 333 -27.12 21.23 -10.01
CA ALA A 333 -25.88 21.32 -9.24
C ALA A 333 -25.40 22.75 -9.08
N VAL A 334 -25.62 23.61 -10.08
CA VAL A 334 -25.29 25.05 -9.98
C VAL A 334 -26.38 25.78 -9.20
N MET A 335 -25.95 26.57 -8.22
CA MET A 335 -26.79 27.09 -7.15
C MET A 335 -27.20 28.56 -7.29
N ASN A 336 -26.76 29.26 -8.32
CA ASN A 336 -26.92 30.72 -8.32
C ASN A 336 -28.34 31.19 -8.68
N ASN A 337 -29.12 30.37 -9.38
CA ASN A 337 -30.37 30.81 -10.03
C ASN A 337 -31.62 30.02 -9.59
N ARG A 338 -31.61 29.33 -8.45
CA ARG A 338 -32.78 28.55 -8.01
C ARG A 338 -33.65 29.37 -7.03
N PRO A 339 -34.96 29.50 -7.27
CA PRO A 339 -35.87 30.05 -6.27
C PRO A 339 -36.20 29.04 -5.15
N GLU A 340 -35.97 27.74 -5.36
CA GLU A 340 -36.47 26.64 -4.52
C GLU A 340 -35.47 26.06 -3.51
N TRP A 341 -34.43 26.81 -3.10
CA TRP A 341 -33.45 26.34 -2.09
C TRP A 341 -34.08 25.77 -0.81
N GLN A 342 -35.27 26.26 -0.48
CA GLN A 342 -35.98 25.93 0.75
C GLN A 342 -36.54 24.49 0.75
N SER A 343 -36.62 23.81 -0.40
CA SER A 343 -37.20 22.47 -0.54
C SER A 343 -36.19 21.36 -0.85
N ASP A 344 -34.90 21.68 -1.05
CA ASP A 344 -33.87 20.66 -1.26
C ASP A 344 -33.45 20.05 0.08
N ALA A 345 -34.03 18.88 0.40
CA ALA A 345 -33.71 18.11 1.60
C ALA A 345 -32.20 17.74 1.71
N ALA A 346 -31.44 17.86 0.62
CA ALA A 346 -30.00 17.63 0.61
C ALA A 346 -29.17 18.82 1.14
N PHE A 347 -29.75 20.01 1.34
CA PHE A 347 -29.06 21.19 1.87
C PHE A 347 -29.43 21.45 3.34
N PRO A 348 -28.45 21.56 4.26
CA PRO A 348 -28.72 21.57 5.70
C PRO A 348 -29.27 22.90 6.26
N PHE A 349 -29.47 23.93 5.41
CA PHE A 349 -29.92 25.26 5.87
C PHE A 349 -31.19 25.72 5.16
N PRO A 350 -32.10 26.41 5.87
CA PRO A 350 -33.39 26.86 5.34
C PRO A 350 -33.28 28.08 4.39
N VAL A 351 -32.14 28.78 4.37
CA VAL A 351 -31.89 29.94 3.49
C VAL A 351 -30.50 29.77 2.87
N PHE A 352 -30.41 29.94 1.55
CA PHE A 352 -29.13 29.93 0.86
C PHE A 352 -28.37 31.23 1.17
N PRO A 353 -27.09 31.16 1.58
CA PRO A 353 -26.29 32.35 1.84
C PRO A 353 -26.16 33.22 0.58
N GLY A 354 -26.10 34.53 0.74
CA GLY A 354 -25.83 35.44 -0.36
C GLY A 354 -24.44 35.20 -0.95
N PRO A 355 -24.20 35.49 -2.25
CA PRO A 355 -22.92 35.21 -2.93
C PRO A 355 -21.69 35.89 -2.30
N ASN A 356 -21.89 36.92 -1.47
CA ASN A 356 -20.84 37.64 -0.75
C ASN A 356 -20.63 37.16 0.70
N ASP A 357 -21.41 36.18 1.17
CA ASP A 357 -21.32 35.71 2.55
C ASP A 357 -19.99 34.99 2.80
N ALA A 358 -19.40 35.24 3.97
CA ALA A 358 -18.10 34.70 4.35
C ALA A 358 -18.06 33.15 4.31
N ILE A 359 -19.21 32.51 4.49
CA ILE A 359 -19.39 31.06 4.47
C ILE A 359 -19.23 30.44 3.06
N LEU A 360 -19.38 31.24 2.00
CA LEU A 360 -19.21 30.83 0.60
C LEU A 360 -17.83 31.17 0.02
N ARG A 361 -16.89 31.66 0.86
CA ARG A 361 -15.54 31.98 0.41
C ARG A 361 -14.80 30.73 -0.07
N PRO A 362 -14.04 30.82 -1.17
CA PRO A 362 -13.23 29.72 -1.64
C PRO A 362 -12.16 29.38 -0.60
N CYS A 363 -12.00 28.10 -0.32
CA CYS A 363 -10.92 27.57 0.51
C CYS A 363 -9.69 27.35 -0.36
N THR A 364 -8.91 28.42 -0.55
CA THR A 364 -7.66 28.39 -1.32
C THR A 364 -6.52 27.76 -0.53
N ASN A 365 -6.49 27.98 0.78
CA ASN A 365 -5.59 27.25 1.68
C ASN A 365 -6.08 25.79 1.79
N PRO A 366 -5.24 24.79 1.46
CA PRO A 366 -5.60 23.37 1.51
C PRO A 366 -5.67 22.77 2.93
N VAL A 367 -5.07 23.41 3.94
CA VAL A 367 -4.96 22.86 5.32
C VAL A 367 -6.32 22.52 5.96
N PRO A 368 -7.36 23.38 5.89
CA PRO A 368 -8.69 23.04 6.40
C PRO A 368 -9.30 21.80 5.71
N MET A 369 -9.06 21.61 4.42
CA MET A 369 -9.54 20.44 3.67
C MET A 369 -8.78 19.17 4.04
N LEU A 370 -7.47 19.27 4.28
CA LEU A 370 -6.67 18.16 4.81
C LEU A 370 -7.20 17.71 6.18
N LYS A 371 -7.41 18.67 7.10
CA LYS A 371 -7.99 18.42 8.43
C LYS A 371 -9.40 17.83 8.36
N ARG A 372 -10.24 18.36 7.48
CA ARG A 372 -11.61 17.81 7.31
C ARG A 372 -11.60 16.40 6.75
N SER A 373 -10.70 16.10 5.82
CA SER A 373 -10.54 14.75 5.27
C SER A 373 -10.10 13.75 6.33
N SER A 374 -9.16 14.12 7.21
CA SER A 374 -8.73 13.25 8.31
C SER A 374 -9.88 12.98 9.30
N TYR A 375 -10.72 13.97 9.62
CA TYR A 375 -11.91 13.72 10.45
C TYR A 375 -12.94 12.81 9.77
N ASN A 376 -13.19 12.95 8.47
CA ASN A 376 -14.08 12.05 7.74
C ASN A 376 -13.59 10.59 7.78
N ILE A 377 -12.27 10.39 7.69
CA ILE A 377 -11.63 9.09 7.83
C ILE A 377 -11.79 8.57 9.26
N LEU A 378 -11.46 9.39 10.27
CA LEU A 378 -11.55 9.03 11.68
C LEU A 378 -12.98 8.61 12.08
N ASN A 379 -13.98 9.38 11.65
CA ASN A 379 -15.39 9.04 11.89
C ASN A 379 -15.77 7.70 11.26
N SER A 380 -15.24 7.36 10.09
CA SER A 380 -15.49 6.06 9.44
C SER A 380 -14.90 4.91 10.26
N ILE A 381 -13.67 5.07 10.75
CA ILE A 381 -12.96 4.08 11.59
C ILE A 381 -13.74 3.82 12.90
N GLN A 382 -14.31 4.87 13.49
CA GLN A 382 -15.04 4.80 14.76
C GLN A 382 -16.44 4.17 14.61
N VAL A 383 -17.12 4.44 13.50
CA VAL A 383 -18.51 3.99 13.28
C VAL A 383 -18.57 2.57 12.76
N ASP A 384 -17.61 2.15 11.92
CA ASP A 384 -17.63 0.83 11.29
C ASP A 384 -16.54 -0.09 11.87
N PRO A 385 -16.88 -1.03 12.76
CA PRO A 385 -15.92 -2.00 13.28
C PRO A 385 -15.55 -3.10 12.26
N THR A 386 -16.27 -3.21 11.14
CA THR A 386 -16.12 -4.29 10.15
C THR A 386 -15.08 -4.00 9.06
N ILE A 387 -14.52 -2.78 9.04
CA ILE A 387 -13.42 -2.40 8.14
C ILE A 387 -12.28 -3.41 8.26
N ASP A 388 -11.79 -3.86 7.10
CA ASP A 388 -10.62 -4.72 6.99
C ASP A 388 -9.41 -4.17 7.77
N SER A 389 -8.65 -5.07 8.39
CA SER A 389 -7.53 -4.70 9.27
C SER A 389 -6.45 -3.88 8.56
N HIS A 390 -6.14 -4.20 7.30
CA HIS A 390 -5.15 -3.49 6.52
C HIS A 390 -5.64 -2.08 6.18
N ASP A 391 -6.88 -1.96 5.69
CA ASP A 391 -7.48 -0.66 5.34
C ASP A 391 -7.62 0.24 6.58
N ARG A 392 -8.02 -0.35 7.72
CA ARG A 392 -8.08 0.34 9.01
C ARG A 392 -6.72 0.87 9.40
N GLN A 393 -5.66 0.05 9.31
CA GLN A 393 -4.31 0.47 9.68
C GLN A 393 -3.80 1.59 8.77
N ALA A 394 -3.97 1.46 7.45
CA ALA A 394 -3.60 2.50 6.49
C ALA A 394 -4.31 3.83 6.79
N ALA A 395 -5.61 3.77 7.12
CA ALA A 395 -6.40 4.93 7.45
C ALA A 395 -6.03 5.57 8.79
N ILE A 396 -5.77 4.76 9.84
CA ILE A 396 -5.24 5.27 11.11
C ILE A 396 -3.92 5.99 10.87
N MET A 397 -2.99 5.39 10.11
CA MET A 397 -1.72 6.03 9.77
C MET A 397 -1.91 7.36 9.04
N ALA A 398 -2.84 7.44 8.08
CA ALA A 398 -3.15 8.69 7.38
C ALA A 398 -3.63 9.79 8.34
N VAL A 399 -4.56 9.45 9.25
CA VAL A 399 -5.06 10.40 10.26
C VAL A 399 -3.95 10.83 11.22
N LEU A 400 -3.10 9.91 11.66
CA LEU A 400 -1.99 10.23 12.56
C LEU A 400 -0.97 11.15 11.91
N TYR A 401 -0.58 10.90 10.65
CA TYR A 401 0.34 11.77 9.93
C TYR A 401 -0.25 13.17 9.76
N VAL A 402 -1.53 13.30 9.43
CA VAL A 402 -2.19 14.61 9.34
C VAL A 402 -2.22 15.31 10.70
N GLY A 403 -2.62 14.60 11.77
CA GLY A 403 -2.66 15.16 13.12
C GLY A 403 -1.29 15.63 13.61
N LEU A 404 -0.24 14.86 13.31
CA LEU A 404 1.15 15.20 13.61
C LEU A 404 1.64 16.42 12.82
N VAL A 405 1.35 16.48 11.51
CA VAL A 405 1.71 17.63 10.66
C VAL A 405 1.01 18.92 11.10
N LEU A 406 -0.24 18.81 11.58
CA LEU A 406 -1.06 19.95 12.00
C LEU A 406 -1.02 20.22 13.52
N THR A 407 -0.19 19.49 14.28
CA THR A 407 -0.06 19.57 15.75
C THR A 407 -1.41 19.54 16.50
N ASP A 408 -2.25 18.54 16.20
CA ASP A 408 -3.56 18.31 16.85
C ASP A 408 -3.47 17.17 17.89
N ASP A 409 -3.62 17.49 19.17
CA ASP A 409 -2.96 16.72 20.24
C ASP A 409 -3.67 15.43 20.67
N THR A 410 -4.99 15.47 20.92
CA THR A 410 -5.59 14.42 21.77
C THR A 410 -5.69 13.03 21.12
N PHE A 411 -5.94 12.94 19.81
CA PHE A 411 -6.03 11.67 19.10
C PHE A 411 -4.65 11.08 18.79
N VAL A 412 -3.68 11.94 18.48
CA VAL A 412 -2.33 11.55 18.05
C VAL A 412 -1.60 10.82 19.17
N TYR A 413 -1.51 11.42 20.36
CA TYR A 413 -0.73 10.85 21.48
C TYR A 413 -1.27 9.51 21.97
N ARG A 414 -2.60 9.30 21.91
CA ARG A 414 -3.22 8.02 22.31
C ARG A 414 -2.86 6.84 21.40
N ASN A 415 -2.47 7.11 20.17
CA ASN A 415 -2.24 6.09 19.15
C ASN A 415 -0.76 5.97 18.76
N LEU A 416 0.14 6.77 19.34
CA LEU A 416 1.58 6.66 19.10
C LEU A 416 2.08 5.24 19.39
N SER A 417 1.58 4.60 20.45
CA SER A 417 1.91 3.22 20.84
C SER A 417 1.72 2.16 19.76
N ASN A 418 0.93 2.45 18.73
CA ASN A 418 0.59 1.53 17.66
C ASN A 418 1.35 1.83 16.35
N LEU A 419 2.34 2.72 16.39
CA LEU A 419 3.15 3.07 15.22
C LEU A 419 4.03 1.89 14.79
N PRO A 420 3.93 1.44 13.53
CA PRO A 420 4.88 0.49 12.98
C PRO A 420 6.28 1.08 12.97
N LEU A 421 7.29 0.22 13.10
CA LEU A 421 8.68 0.64 13.24
C LEU A 421 9.20 1.48 12.05
N VAL A 422 8.76 1.17 10.82
CA VAL A 422 9.11 1.95 9.62
C VAL A 422 8.52 3.36 9.69
N ASP A 423 7.28 3.49 10.18
CA ASP A 423 6.64 4.79 10.39
C ASP A 423 7.37 5.59 11.48
N CYS A 424 7.82 4.94 12.57
CA CYS A 424 8.69 5.58 13.56
C CYS A 424 9.95 6.15 12.91
N LEU A 425 10.64 5.42 12.02
CA LEU A 425 11.82 5.94 11.31
C LEU A 425 11.50 7.14 10.42
N ILE A 426 10.40 7.07 9.66
CA ILE A 426 9.98 8.14 8.75
C ILE A 426 9.69 9.42 9.53
N LEU A 427 8.87 9.31 10.57
CA LEU A 427 8.46 10.44 11.40
C LEU A 427 9.62 10.98 12.23
N TYR A 428 10.44 10.10 12.84
CA TYR A 428 11.63 10.52 13.59
C TYR A 428 12.58 11.37 12.77
N ARG A 429 12.84 10.96 11.52
CA ARG A 429 13.76 11.69 10.64
C ARG A 429 13.19 13.02 10.14
N ASN A 430 11.92 13.03 9.74
CA ASN A 430 11.37 14.13 8.94
C ASN A 430 10.50 15.09 9.77
N LEU A 431 9.84 14.61 10.82
CA LEU A 431 8.90 15.38 11.63
C LEU A 431 9.52 15.87 12.94
N LEU A 432 10.30 15.04 13.66
CA LEU A 432 10.86 15.41 14.97
C LEU A 432 11.54 16.79 14.97
N PRO A 433 12.36 17.18 13.96
CA PRO A 433 13.00 18.50 13.92
C PRO A 433 12.04 19.68 13.73
N LYS A 434 10.76 19.42 13.45
CA LYS A 434 9.72 20.41 13.15
C LYS A 434 8.70 20.57 14.28
N LEU A 435 8.69 19.68 15.27
CA LEU A 435 7.77 19.74 16.42
C LEU A 435 8.24 20.78 17.45
N ASN A 436 7.34 21.23 18.33
CA ASN A 436 7.71 22.01 19.52
C ASN A 436 8.36 21.13 20.61
N ASP A 437 9.01 21.73 21.61
CA ASP A 437 9.82 21.01 22.60
C ASP A 437 9.02 19.96 23.40
N GLU A 438 7.77 20.26 23.77
CA GLU A 438 6.89 19.33 24.52
C GLU A 438 6.53 18.11 23.67
N HIS A 439 6.08 18.35 22.44
CA HIS A 439 5.70 17.32 21.49
C HIS A 439 6.90 16.48 21.04
N GLN A 440 8.09 17.10 20.92
CA GLN A 440 9.34 16.41 20.63
C GLN A 440 9.68 15.40 21.72
N ALA A 441 9.57 15.77 23.01
CA ALA A 441 9.93 14.88 24.11
C ALA A 441 9.05 13.62 24.13
N ALA A 442 7.73 13.78 24.07
CA ALA A 442 6.78 12.66 24.06
C ALA A 442 6.95 11.76 22.82
N PHE A 443 7.12 12.37 21.63
CA PHE A 443 7.30 11.63 20.39
C PHE A 443 8.64 10.87 20.35
N ASN A 444 9.71 11.51 20.81
CA ASN A 444 11.05 10.92 20.90
C ASN A 444 11.06 9.72 21.85
N GLU A 445 10.48 9.87 23.05
CA GLU A 445 10.38 8.77 24.02
C GLU A 445 9.67 7.56 23.39
N HIS A 446 8.58 7.80 22.66
CA HIS A 446 7.84 6.73 22.02
C HIS A 446 8.66 6.00 20.92
N CYS A 447 9.24 6.77 20.00
CA CYS A 447 10.04 6.19 18.91
C CYS A 447 11.28 5.44 19.41
N VAL A 448 11.96 5.99 20.42
CA VAL A 448 13.13 5.36 21.03
C VAL A 448 12.75 4.03 21.68
N LYS A 449 11.63 3.97 22.42
CA LYS A 449 11.13 2.72 23.00
C LYS A 449 10.82 1.68 21.92
N ALA A 450 10.16 2.08 20.83
CA ALA A 450 9.84 1.16 19.73
C ALA A 450 11.11 0.60 19.06
N ILE A 451 12.12 1.44 18.84
CA ILE A 451 13.42 1.03 18.29
C ILE A 451 14.15 0.08 19.25
N GLN A 452 14.24 0.43 20.54
CA GLN A 452 14.88 -0.41 21.56
C GLN A 452 14.20 -1.78 21.72
N GLN A 453 12.88 -1.83 21.61
CA GLN A 453 12.14 -3.11 21.63
C GLN A 453 12.51 -3.98 20.43
N GLU A 454 12.64 -3.42 19.22
CA GLU A 454 13.09 -4.19 18.06
C GLU A 454 14.54 -4.65 18.21
N GLU A 455 15.44 -3.77 18.66
CA GLU A 455 16.84 -4.12 18.93
C GLU A 455 16.96 -5.26 19.95
N SER A 456 16.12 -5.25 20.99
CA SER A 456 16.06 -6.33 21.99
C SER A 456 15.58 -7.65 21.39
N LYS A 457 14.57 -7.61 20.50
CA LYS A 457 14.11 -8.81 19.77
C LYS A 457 15.19 -9.37 18.86
N ILE A 458 15.90 -8.49 18.16
CA ILE A 458 17.02 -8.87 17.28
C ILE A 458 18.16 -9.48 18.10
N ALA A 459 18.52 -8.88 19.24
CA ALA A 459 19.55 -9.41 20.14
C ALA A 459 19.18 -10.79 20.70
N ALA A 460 17.89 -11.05 20.94
CA ALA A 460 17.42 -12.37 21.37
C ALA A 460 17.68 -13.48 20.33
N LEU A 461 17.87 -13.14 19.05
CA LEU A 461 18.23 -14.11 18.00
C LEU A 461 19.62 -14.74 18.22
N ASP A 462 20.50 -14.09 18.99
CA ASP A 462 21.84 -14.62 19.30
C ASP A 462 21.79 -15.80 20.30
N ALA A 463 20.63 -16.05 20.90
CA ALA A 463 20.35 -17.18 21.77
C ALA A 463 19.28 -18.10 21.15
N PRO A 464 19.62 -18.90 20.11
CA PRO A 464 18.64 -19.67 19.34
C PRO A 464 17.96 -20.76 20.17
N LYS A 465 16.65 -20.94 19.95
CA LYS A 465 15.83 -21.99 20.55
C LYS A 465 16.10 -23.33 19.85
N ARG A 466 16.93 -24.16 20.48
CA ARG A 466 17.26 -25.51 19.99
C ARG A 466 16.37 -26.58 20.62
N ARG A 467 16.14 -27.67 19.89
CA ARG A 467 15.31 -28.81 20.34
C ARG A 467 15.97 -29.72 21.39
N ALA A 468 16.93 -29.21 22.16
CA ALA A 468 17.89 -30.00 22.93
C ALA A 468 17.85 -29.74 24.46
N SER A 469 16.67 -29.83 25.11
CA SER A 469 16.59 -29.93 26.59
C SER A 469 15.20 -30.38 27.07
N SER A 470 15.18 -31.43 27.91
CA SER A 470 14.13 -31.91 28.85
C SER A 470 12.64 -32.03 28.44
N SER A 471 12.09 -31.21 27.53
CA SER A 471 10.80 -31.41 26.87
C SER A 471 11.00 -31.15 25.38
N ARG A 472 10.73 -32.17 24.54
CA ARG A 472 10.92 -32.07 23.09
C ARG A 472 9.58 -31.68 22.46
N PRO A 473 9.43 -30.47 21.88
CA PRO A 473 8.23 -30.10 21.15
C PRO A 473 7.92 -31.13 20.06
N LYS A 474 6.72 -31.71 20.09
CA LYS A 474 6.22 -32.69 19.12
C LYS A 474 5.96 -32.09 17.73
N TYR A 475 5.58 -30.82 17.68
CA TYR A 475 5.23 -30.10 16.44
C TYR A 475 6.31 -29.07 16.10
N PHE A 476 6.21 -28.45 14.92
CA PHE A 476 7.26 -27.59 14.38
C PHE A 476 6.75 -26.30 13.76
N VAL A 477 7.61 -25.29 13.69
CA VAL A 477 7.36 -23.98 13.09
C VAL A 477 7.10 -24.13 11.59
N GLY A 478 5.92 -23.70 11.16
CA GLY A 478 5.42 -23.83 9.80
C GLY A 478 4.46 -25.00 9.60
N MET A 479 4.19 -25.81 10.63
CA MET A 479 3.15 -26.84 10.59
C MET A 479 1.75 -26.20 10.67
N ALA A 480 0.87 -26.60 9.76
CA ALA A 480 -0.56 -26.30 9.86
C ALA A 480 -1.27 -27.24 10.84
N MET A 481 -2.24 -26.71 11.58
CA MET A 481 -2.91 -27.43 12.66
C MET A 481 -4.39 -27.05 12.79
N ASN A 482 -5.12 -27.88 13.54
CA ASN A 482 -6.43 -27.60 14.10
C ASN A 482 -6.32 -27.61 15.63
N HIS A 483 -7.02 -26.69 16.30
CA HIS A 483 -7.18 -26.74 17.75
C HIS A 483 -8.23 -27.80 18.11
N LEU A 484 -7.92 -28.73 19.00
CA LEU A 484 -8.81 -29.86 19.34
C LEU A 484 -10.12 -29.43 20.01
N LYS A 485 -10.06 -28.49 20.97
CA LYS A 485 -11.24 -27.97 21.69
C LYS A 485 -12.07 -26.97 20.88
N TYR A 486 -11.44 -25.96 20.29
CA TYR A 486 -12.12 -24.84 19.63
C TYR A 486 -12.22 -24.95 18.11
N ASN A 487 -11.61 -25.99 17.52
CA ASN A 487 -11.69 -26.34 16.09
C ASN A 487 -11.28 -25.23 15.09
N TYR A 488 -10.59 -24.19 15.53
CA TYR A 488 -9.99 -23.21 14.62
C TYR A 488 -8.75 -23.79 13.94
N ARG A 489 -8.41 -23.24 12.77
CA ARG A 489 -7.28 -23.67 11.93
C ARG A 489 -6.19 -22.62 11.97
N GLY A 490 -4.94 -23.07 11.88
CA GLY A 490 -3.81 -22.15 11.98
C GLY A 490 -2.48 -22.76 11.58
N VAL A 491 -1.43 -21.96 11.74
CA VAL A 491 -0.04 -22.34 11.50
C VAL A 491 0.82 -21.96 12.69
N ILE A 492 1.65 -22.89 13.14
CA ILE A 492 2.58 -22.68 14.24
C ILE A 492 3.71 -21.77 13.77
N PHE A 493 3.95 -20.66 14.46
CA PHE A 493 5.08 -19.76 14.18
C PHE A 493 6.13 -19.72 15.28
N GLY A 494 5.91 -20.36 16.43
CA GLY A 494 6.90 -20.46 17.49
C GLY A 494 6.50 -21.49 18.54
N TRP A 495 7.44 -21.83 19.42
CA TRP A 495 7.21 -22.69 20.57
C TRP A 495 8.09 -22.30 21.76
N THR A 496 7.64 -22.74 22.94
CA THR A 496 8.34 -22.69 24.23
C THR A 496 8.32 -24.09 24.86
N PRO A 497 9.40 -24.51 25.54
CA PRO A 497 9.49 -25.87 26.11
C PRO A 497 8.53 -26.11 27.28
N LYS A 498 8.10 -25.04 27.94
CA LYS A 498 7.14 -25.03 29.05
C LYS A 498 6.23 -23.80 28.94
N CYS A 499 5.18 -23.71 29.74
CA CYS A 499 4.35 -22.52 29.79
C CYS A 499 5.15 -21.31 30.33
N GLU A 500 5.26 -20.25 29.53
CA GLU A 500 5.88 -18.97 29.89
C GLU A 500 4.85 -17.83 30.00
N ALA A 501 3.55 -18.16 30.02
CA ALA A 501 2.49 -17.17 30.17
C ALA A 501 2.41 -16.62 31.61
N PRO A 502 1.87 -15.40 31.82
CA PRO A 502 1.62 -14.85 33.15
C PRO A 502 0.64 -15.72 33.96
N GLU A 503 0.79 -15.75 35.29
CA GLU A 503 -0.07 -16.54 36.21
C GLU A 503 -1.56 -16.29 35.99
N GLU A 504 -1.98 -15.03 35.83
CA GLU A 504 -3.37 -14.67 35.54
C GLU A 504 -3.91 -15.39 34.29
N TRP A 505 -3.09 -15.50 33.23
CA TRP A 505 -3.48 -16.21 32.02
C TRP A 505 -3.55 -17.72 32.24
N ILE A 506 -2.62 -18.27 33.02
CA ILE A 506 -2.55 -19.69 33.35
C ILE A 506 -3.80 -20.12 34.13
N GLU A 507 -4.21 -19.33 35.12
CA GLU A 507 -5.43 -19.55 35.91
C GLU A 507 -6.68 -19.44 35.03
N ASN A 508 -6.77 -18.38 34.23
CA ASN A 508 -7.92 -18.14 33.34
C ASN A 508 -8.10 -19.23 32.27
N MET A 509 -7.00 -19.80 31.77
CA MET A 509 -7.01 -20.86 30.77
C MET A 509 -6.99 -22.27 31.39
N ASP A 510 -7.02 -22.37 32.73
CA ASP A 510 -7.02 -23.61 33.50
C ASP A 510 -5.90 -24.57 33.08
N VAL A 511 -4.69 -24.02 32.89
CA VAL A 511 -3.54 -24.76 32.38
C VAL A 511 -3.09 -25.86 33.33
N ASP A 512 -3.26 -25.68 34.63
CA ASP A 512 -2.85 -26.66 35.65
C ASP A 512 -3.70 -27.93 35.63
N SER A 513 -4.92 -27.86 35.10
CA SER A 513 -5.82 -29.01 34.93
C SER A 513 -5.54 -29.82 33.65
N LEU A 514 -4.68 -29.32 32.76
CA LEU A 514 -4.26 -30.02 31.55
C LEU A 514 -3.38 -31.24 31.89
N ALA A 515 -3.42 -32.29 31.05
CA ALA A 515 -2.69 -33.52 31.33
C ALA A 515 -1.17 -33.33 31.41
N GLY A 516 -0.63 -32.44 30.57
CA GLY A 516 0.77 -32.01 30.62
C GLY A 516 1.05 -30.79 31.52
N GLY A 517 0.01 -30.20 32.11
CA GLY A 517 0.10 -29.01 32.96
C GLY A 517 0.92 -27.87 32.35
N ARG A 518 1.65 -27.14 33.19
CA ARG A 518 2.61 -26.09 32.79
C ARG A 518 3.92 -26.65 32.19
N SER A 519 4.21 -27.93 32.41
CA SER A 519 5.51 -28.54 32.07
C SER A 519 5.59 -29.04 30.63
N GLN A 520 4.45 -29.14 29.94
CA GLN A 520 4.41 -29.47 28.52
C GLN A 520 4.82 -28.27 27.64
N PRO A 521 5.24 -28.53 26.38
CA PRO A 521 5.47 -27.47 25.41
C PRO A 521 4.20 -26.68 25.07
N PHE A 522 4.38 -25.40 24.74
CA PHE A 522 3.34 -24.53 24.23
C PHE A 522 3.78 -23.92 22.90
N TYR A 523 2.79 -23.57 22.07
CA TYR A 523 3.01 -23.11 20.70
C TYR A 523 2.31 -21.78 20.46
N HIS A 524 3.00 -20.89 19.75
CA HIS A 524 2.40 -19.69 19.19
C HIS A 524 1.84 -20.03 17.81
N VAL A 525 0.55 -19.76 17.61
CA VAL A 525 -0.22 -20.16 16.43
C VAL A 525 -0.89 -18.95 15.81
N PHE A 526 -0.60 -18.71 14.53
CA PHE A 526 -1.40 -17.84 13.68
C PHE A 526 -2.69 -18.57 13.31
N SER A 527 -3.86 -17.99 13.54
CA SER A 527 -5.15 -18.65 13.38
C SER A 527 -6.07 -17.85 12.48
N VAL A 528 -6.91 -18.57 11.75
CA VAL A 528 -8.04 -18.01 11.00
C VAL A 528 -9.30 -18.57 11.64
N ASN A 529 -10.03 -17.72 12.34
CA ASN A 529 -11.32 -18.09 12.89
C ASN A 529 -12.43 -17.68 11.93
N GLU A 530 -12.91 -18.63 11.12
CA GLU A 530 -14.05 -18.41 10.21
C GLU A 530 -15.33 -18.02 10.96
N LEU A 531 -15.47 -18.43 12.22
CA LEU A 531 -16.65 -18.13 13.05
C LEU A 531 -16.61 -16.73 13.67
N ASN A 532 -15.42 -16.12 13.76
CA ASN A 532 -15.28 -14.74 14.21
C ASN A 532 -14.17 -14.02 13.43
N PRO A 533 -14.45 -13.62 12.16
CA PRO A 533 -13.53 -12.82 11.34
C PRO A 533 -13.16 -11.47 11.97
N ARG A 534 -13.85 -11.08 13.07
CA ARG A 534 -13.68 -9.82 13.80
C ARG A 534 -12.61 -9.89 14.89
N SER A 535 -12.00 -11.05 15.15
CA SER A 535 -10.89 -11.16 16.09
C SER A 535 -9.66 -10.45 15.50
N LEU A 536 -9.33 -9.27 16.01
CA LEU A 536 -8.09 -8.55 15.68
C LEU A 536 -6.83 -9.30 16.12
N LEU A 537 -6.99 -10.30 17.00
CA LEU A 537 -5.96 -11.21 17.44
C LEU A 537 -6.00 -12.46 16.58
N ASN A 538 -5.06 -12.54 15.65
CA ASN A 538 -4.81 -13.74 14.84
C ASN A 538 -3.76 -14.65 15.48
N THR A 539 -3.33 -14.39 16.71
CA THR A 539 -2.29 -15.17 17.40
C THR A 539 -2.82 -15.78 18.68
N TYR A 540 -2.59 -17.08 18.85
CA TYR A 540 -2.97 -17.84 20.06
C TYR A 540 -1.75 -18.53 20.66
N TYR A 541 -1.79 -18.75 21.97
CA TYR A 541 -0.80 -19.55 22.70
C TYR A 541 -1.46 -20.85 23.16
N VAL A 542 -0.97 -21.99 22.67
CA VAL A 542 -1.69 -23.26 22.67
C VAL A 542 -0.84 -24.37 23.28
N ALA A 543 -1.40 -25.10 24.24
CA ALA A 543 -0.76 -26.28 24.84
C ALA A 543 -0.59 -27.40 23.79
N GLU A 544 0.50 -28.16 23.87
CA GLU A 544 0.80 -29.25 22.92
C GLU A 544 -0.34 -30.27 22.79
N GLU A 545 -0.96 -30.66 23.91
CA GLU A 545 -2.06 -31.63 23.93
C GLU A 545 -3.32 -31.17 23.18
N ASN A 546 -3.47 -29.88 22.91
CA ASN A 546 -4.61 -29.29 22.22
C ASN A 546 -4.40 -29.12 20.70
N ILE A 547 -3.25 -29.55 20.16
CA ILE A 547 -2.89 -29.39 18.76
C ILE A 547 -3.08 -30.70 18.00
N LYS A 548 -3.83 -30.62 16.89
CA LYS A 548 -3.96 -31.70 15.91
C LYS A 548 -3.31 -31.28 14.57
N PRO A 549 -2.26 -31.99 14.09
CA PRO A 549 -1.67 -31.71 12.79
C PRO A 549 -2.69 -31.79 11.65
N ARG A 550 -2.61 -30.85 10.71
CA ARG A 550 -3.42 -30.81 9.49
C ARG A 550 -2.54 -30.50 8.28
N SER A 551 -2.70 -31.25 7.19
CA SER A 551 -1.95 -30.96 5.96
C SER A 551 -2.32 -29.60 5.41
N LEU A 552 -1.31 -28.81 5.04
CA LEU A 552 -1.52 -27.57 4.29
C LEU A 552 -1.77 -27.87 2.81
N ASP A 553 -2.95 -27.52 2.33
CA ASP A 553 -3.32 -27.49 0.92
C ASP A 553 -3.30 -26.04 0.40
N ALA A 554 -3.48 -25.87 -0.91
CA ALA A 554 -3.44 -24.56 -1.55
C ALA A 554 -4.56 -23.63 -1.05
N GLU A 555 -5.75 -24.19 -0.79
CA GLU A 555 -6.91 -23.46 -0.28
C GLU A 555 -6.64 -22.88 1.11
N LEU A 556 -6.18 -23.70 2.06
CA LEU A 556 -5.83 -23.23 3.39
C LEU A 556 -4.64 -22.27 3.36
N GLY A 557 -3.66 -22.51 2.49
CA GLY A 557 -2.53 -21.60 2.27
C GLY A 557 -2.99 -20.21 1.80
N GLU A 558 -3.94 -20.15 0.88
CA GLU A 558 -4.53 -18.91 0.38
C GLU A 558 -5.32 -18.19 1.48
N ILE A 559 -6.17 -18.91 2.22
CA ILE A 559 -6.93 -18.36 3.35
C ILE A 559 -5.97 -17.76 4.38
N LEU A 560 -4.94 -18.48 4.79
CA LEU A 560 -3.95 -18.02 5.77
C LEU A 560 -3.20 -16.77 5.29
N LEU A 561 -2.74 -16.76 4.04
CA LEU A 561 -1.99 -15.62 3.48
C LEU A 561 -2.86 -14.38 3.29
N ASN A 562 -4.15 -14.54 2.99
CA ASN A 562 -5.05 -13.41 2.78
C ASN A 562 -5.57 -12.82 4.11
N HIS A 563 -5.77 -13.65 5.14
CA HIS A 563 -6.32 -13.19 6.42
C HIS A 563 -5.26 -12.80 7.46
N ILE A 564 -3.98 -13.15 7.25
CA ILE A 564 -2.89 -12.89 8.20
C ILE A 564 -1.78 -12.12 7.49
N PRO A 565 -1.88 -10.76 7.44
CA PRO A 565 -0.95 -9.91 6.69
C PRO A 565 0.53 -10.07 7.10
N ASP A 566 0.78 -10.40 8.36
CA ASP A 566 2.14 -10.59 8.89
C ASP A 566 2.71 -11.98 8.63
N LEU A 567 1.91 -12.96 8.21
CA LEU A 567 2.37 -14.34 8.00
C LEU A 567 3.59 -14.42 7.05
N PRO A 568 3.62 -13.66 5.93
CA PRO A 568 4.79 -13.57 5.05
C PRO A 568 6.08 -13.01 5.69
N ARG A 569 6.01 -12.32 6.84
CA ARG A 569 7.20 -11.90 7.60
C ARG A 569 7.91 -13.11 8.22
N TYR A 570 7.14 -14.03 8.79
CA TYR A 570 7.63 -15.20 9.53
C TYR A 570 8.02 -16.37 8.60
N PHE A 571 7.40 -16.46 7.43
CA PHE A 571 7.63 -17.57 6.50
C PHE A 571 8.08 -17.06 5.14
N GLY A 572 9.09 -17.71 4.57
CA GLY A 572 9.62 -17.30 3.27
C GLY A 572 8.98 -17.99 2.08
N LYS A 573 8.46 -19.22 2.24
CA LYS A 573 7.74 -19.93 1.16
C LYS A 573 6.78 -20.98 1.72
N VAL A 574 5.92 -21.49 0.84
CA VAL A 574 5.09 -22.65 1.11
C VAL A 574 5.69 -23.86 0.38
N GLU A 575 5.85 -24.97 1.09
CA GLU A 575 6.24 -26.25 0.51
C GLU A 575 5.03 -27.17 0.48
N PHE A 576 4.57 -27.51 -0.72
CA PHE A 576 3.56 -28.53 -0.91
C PHE A 576 4.18 -29.91 -1.10
N PRO A 577 3.45 -30.97 -0.73
CA PRO A 577 3.90 -32.32 -0.97
C PRO A 577 4.03 -32.64 -2.46
N ARG A 578 5.06 -33.42 -2.81
CA ARG A 578 5.18 -34.08 -4.12
C ARG A 578 4.34 -35.37 -4.12
N GLY A 579 3.22 -35.36 -4.86
CA GLY A 579 2.26 -36.47 -4.96
C GLY A 579 0.96 -36.25 -4.15
N LYS A 580 0.06 -37.24 -4.13
CA LYS A 580 -1.21 -37.22 -3.37
C LYS A 580 -1.05 -37.49 -1.86
N GLU A 581 0.13 -37.94 -1.41
CA GLU A 581 0.37 -38.48 -0.07
C GLU A 581 1.45 -37.71 0.69
N GLY A 582 1.31 -36.41 0.88
CA GLY A 582 2.24 -35.71 1.77
C GLY A 582 1.61 -34.53 2.47
N PHE A 583 2.37 -33.95 3.37
CA PHE A 583 1.92 -32.86 4.22
C PHE A 583 2.56 -31.55 3.76
N GLY A 584 1.75 -30.56 3.41
CA GLY A 584 2.26 -29.22 3.08
C GLY A 584 2.65 -28.47 4.34
N ARG A 585 3.60 -27.53 4.22
CA ARG A 585 4.05 -26.69 5.34
C ARG A 585 4.51 -25.31 4.87
N PHE A 586 4.53 -24.36 5.78
CA PHE A 586 5.29 -23.14 5.60
C PHE A 586 6.77 -23.38 5.96
N VAL A 587 7.67 -22.69 5.27
CA VAL A 587 9.10 -22.73 5.56
C VAL A 587 9.50 -21.43 6.26
N PRO A 588 10.14 -21.51 7.44
CA PRO A 588 10.65 -20.36 8.17
C PRO A 588 11.41 -19.36 7.28
N SER A 589 11.21 -18.06 7.52
CA SER A 589 12.04 -16.99 6.95
C SER A 589 13.47 -17.07 7.50
N PRO A 590 14.44 -16.31 6.95
CA PRO A 590 15.81 -16.29 7.49
C PRO A 590 15.85 -15.88 8.97
N GLU A 591 15.07 -14.87 9.38
CA GLU A 591 14.94 -14.46 10.78
C GLU A 591 14.43 -15.60 11.66
N MET A 592 13.35 -16.26 11.24
CA MET A 592 12.80 -17.41 11.99
C MET A 592 13.75 -18.60 12.02
N SER A 593 14.60 -18.75 11.00
CA SER A 593 15.63 -19.80 10.97
C SER A 593 16.81 -19.48 11.89
N LEU A 594 17.04 -18.20 12.23
CA LEU A 594 18.00 -17.83 13.27
C LEU A 594 17.42 -18.13 14.65
N GLU A 595 16.16 -17.76 14.91
CA GLU A 595 15.53 -18.04 16.21
C GLU A 595 15.32 -19.54 16.44
N TYR A 596 14.88 -20.28 15.40
CA TYR A 596 14.54 -21.69 15.47
C TYR A 596 15.30 -22.52 14.43
N PRO A 597 16.61 -22.78 14.62
CA PRO A 597 17.49 -23.35 13.59
C PRO A 597 17.18 -24.80 13.20
N ASP A 598 16.52 -25.56 14.09
CA ASP A 598 16.30 -27.00 13.89
C ASP A 598 15.00 -27.30 13.10
N GLU A 599 14.11 -26.30 12.90
CA GLU A 599 12.73 -26.50 12.44
C GLU A 599 12.62 -26.90 10.96
N ILE A 600 13.50 -26.37 10.12
CA ILE A 600 13.50 -26.72 8.69
C ILE A 600 13.79 -28.21 8.53
N ALA A 601 14.85 -28.70 9.16
CA ALA A 601 15.25 -30.11 9.12
C ALA A 601 14.21 -31.00 9.79
N TYR A 602 13.72 -30.60 10.97
CA TYR A 602 12.70 -31.35 11.70
C TYR A 602 11.42 -31.52 10.88
N GLY A 603 10.91 -30.44 10.26
CA GLY A 603 9.69 -30.53 9.45
C GLY A 603 9.87 -31.34 8.16
N GLN A 604 11.06 -31.39 7.58
CA GLN A 604 11.35 -32.28 6.43
C GLN A 604 11.29 -33.75 6.85
N GLU A 605 11.93 -34.07 7.97
CA GLU A 605 11.95 -35.42 8.52
C GLU A 605 10.54 -35.86 8.96
N TRP A 606 9.78 -34.97 9.58
CA TRP A 606 8.40 -35.23 9.96
C TRP A 606 7.51 -35.53 8.74
N ALA A 607 7.62 -34.73 7.67
CA ALA A 607 6.87 -34.96 6.43
C ALA A 607 7.27 -36.28 5.75
N ARG A 608 8.54 -36.68 5.83
CA ARG A 608 9.04 -37.96 5.32
C ARG A 608 8.41 -39.14 6.08
N LYS A 609 8.47 -39.13 7.43
CA LYS A 609 7.90 -40.19 8.27
C LYS A 609 6.40 -40.35 8.06
N TRP A 610 5.67 -39.23 8.01
CA TRP A 610 4.23 -39.25 7.76
C TRP A 610 3.89 -39.95 6.44
N LYS A 611 4.65 -39.68 5.38
CA LYS A 611 4.46 -40.34 4.08
C LYS A 611 4.71 -41.84 4.16
N GLU A 612 5.71 -42.28 4.92
CA GLU A 612 6.02 -43.70 5.11
C GLU A 612 4.90 -44.44 5.85
N GLU A 613 4.39 -43.86 6.95
CA GLU A 613 3.30 -44.43 7.75
C GLU A 613 1.99 -44.55 6.96
N ASN A 614 1.65 -43.53 6.16
CA ASN A 614 0.41 -43.53 5.37
C ASN A 614 0.51 -44.43 4.13
N ARG A 615 1.71 -44.61 3.55
CA ARG A 615 1.93 -45.58 2.47
C ARG A 615 1.76 -47.02 2.95
N LEU A 616 2.26 -47.34 4.15
CA LEU A 616 2.11 -48.66 4.77
C LEU A 616 0.65 -48.95 5.13
N SER A 617 -0.08 -47.95 5.64
CA SER A 617 -1.52 -48.06 5.93
C SER A 617 -2.37 -48.30 4.68
N GLY A 618 -2.00 -47.69 3.54
CA GLY A 618 -2.65 -47.93 2.25
C GLY A 618 -2.35 -49.30 1.62
N GLN A 619 -1.23 -49.94 1.97
CA GLN A 619 -0.90 -51.30 1.53
C GLN A 619 -1.55 -52.40 2.38
N LEU A 620 -1.81 -52.13 3.66
CA LEU A 620 -2.55 -53.05 4.55
C LEU A 620 -4.07 -53.04 4.29
N GLY A 621 -4.60 -52.04 3.59
CA GLY A 621 -6.01 -51.96 3.22
C GLY A 621 -6.39 -52.65 1.90
N SER A 622 -5.45 -53.30 1.21
CA SER A 622 -5.70 -53.95 -0.10
C SER A 622 -5.46 -55.46 -0.13
N SER A 623 -5.29 -56.12 1.03
CA SER A 623 -5.10 -57.59 1.09
C SER A 623 -6.33 -58.38 1.53
N ASP A 624 -7.44 -57.74 1.92
CA ASP A 624 -8.67 -58.42 2.36
C ASP A 624 -9.83 -58.28 1.36
N ALA A 625 -9.52 -58.37 0.06
CA ALA A 625 -10.52 -58.56 -0.99
C ALA A 625 -9.96 -59.47 -2.08
N VAL A 626 -9.96 -60.78 -1.80
CA VAL A 626 -9.99 -61.85 -2.82
C VAL A 626 -11.06 -62.85 -2.40
#